data_AF-A0A1Y1LUZ5-F1
#
_entry.id   AF-A0A1Y1LUZ5-F1
#
_cell.length_a   1.000
_cell.length_b   1.000
_cell.length_c   1.000
_cell.angle_alpha   90.00
_cell.angle_beta   90.00
_cell.angle_gamma   90.00
#
_symmetry.space_group_name_H-M   'P 1'
#
loop_
_entity.id
_entity.type
_entity.pdbx_description
1 polymer ?
#
loop_
_entity_poly.entity_id
_entity_poly.type
_entity_poly.pdbx_seq_one_letter_code
_entity_poly.pdbx_strand_id
1 'polypeptide(L)'
;PLPTYNGVLTASLEDVADVGDLFAGSLTSAQLRANGAATLSTLGLGPFPFKIEAATKSASKLHRRESISNDTLRGVITGAFYSTDSSNITVLAGHFTAKSANGSTVNNLMVLDGKDNESITGLGPGISADSTFITVALQGSVLYAGGMVSGTIASKQIHGLLAYDLSSKSFSSQPAPISGRNSTVAAIAVRPDTSEVYVGGSFDKA
;
A
#
# COMPACT_ATOMS: atom_id res chain seq x y z
N PRO A 1 7.88 -16.08 -23.01
CA PRO A 1 9.26 -16.12 -22.45
C PRO A 1 9.20 -16.11 -20.93
N LEU A 2 9.78 -17.11 -20.27
CA LEU A 2 9.98 -17.07 -18.82
C LEU A 2 10.95 -15.92 -18.49
N PRO A 3 10.75 -15.17 -17.39
CA PRO A 3 11.66 -14.10 -17.02
C PRO A 3 13.07 -14.67 -16.84
N THR A 4 14.06 -14.07 -17.51
CA THR A 4 15.46 -14.44 -17.24
C THR A 4 15.94 -13.68 -16.01
N TYR A 5 16.41 -14.41 -15.00
CA TYR A 5 16.98 -13.86 -13.79
C TYR A 5 18.50 -13.89 -13.87
N ASN A 6 19.16 -12.81 -13.49
CA ASN A 6 20.61 -12.78 -13.31
C ASN A 6 20.89 -12.27 -11.89
N GLY A 7 21.61 -13.04 -11.11
CA GLY A 7 21.93 -12.68 -9.73
C GLY A 7 23.26 -13.23 -9.28
N VAL A 8 23.73 -12.71 -8.16
CA VAL A 8 24.90 -13.20 -7.43
C VAL A 8 24.43 -13.63 -6.06
N LEU A 9 24.59 -14.91 -5.73
CA LEU A 9 24.47 -15.40 -4.36
C LEU A 9 25.80 -15.14 -3.66
N THR A 10 25.77 -14.31 -2.62
CA THR A 10 26.98 -13.90 -1.87
C THR A 10 27.20 -14.82 -0.67
N ALA A 11 26.14 -15.32 -0.06
CA ALA A 11 26.20 -16.29 1.04
C ALA A 11 24.97 -17.20 1.04
N SER A 12 25.17 -18.45 1.44
CA SER A 12 24.10 -19.37 1.82
C SER A 12 24.42 -19.99 3.18
N LEU A 13 23.38 -20.25 3.96
CA LEU A 13 23.45 -21.02 5.18
C LEU A 13 22.24 -21.97 5.17
N GLU A 14 22.53 -23.25 5.03
CA GLU A 14 21.50 -24.30 4.96
C GLU A 14 21.10 -24.77 6.36
N ASP A 15 19.89 -25.33 6.48
CA ASP A 15 19.38 -25.97 7.70
C ASP A 15 19.44 -25.09 8.97
N VAL A 16 19.10 -23.79 8.86
CA VAL A 16 18.96 -22.94 10.04
C VAL A 16 17.74 -23.39 10.84
N ALA A 17 17.96 -23.76 12.10
CA ALA A 17 16.89 -24.18 13.01
C ALA A 17 15.72 -23.18 12.99
N ASP A 18 14.51 -23.69 12.79
CA ASP A 18 13.24 -22.94 12.69
C ASP A 18 13.11 -21.93 11.52
N VAL A 19 14.13 -21.79 10.66
CA VAL A 19 14.16 -20.78 9.58
C VAL A 19 14.39 -21.42 8.19
N GLY A 20 15.02 -22.60 8.13
CA GLY A 20 15.38 -23.28 6.88
C GLY A 20 16.63 -22.68 6.23
N ASP A 21 16.71 -22.70 4.90
CA ASP A 21 17.86 -22.19 4.18
C ASP A 21 17.82 -20.66 4.06
N LEU A 22 18.89 -19.99 4.48
CA LEU A 22 19.10 -18.56 4.33
C LEU A 22 20.01 -18.28 3.13
N PHE A 23 19.51 -17.46 2.21
CA PHE A 23 20.26 -16.99 1.04
C PHE A 23 20.42 -15.47 1.10
N ALA A 24 21.64 -14.99 0.89
CA ALA A 24 21.94 -13.56 0.78
C ALA A 24 22.64 -13.30 -0.56
N GLY A 25 22.13 -12.33 -1.31
CA GLY A 25 22.64 -12.03 -2.64
C GLY A 25 21.94 -10.86 -3.29
N SER A 26 22.25 -10.62 -4.56
CA SER A 26 21.53 -9.69 -5.41
C SER A 26 20.88 -10.43 -6.57
N LEU A 27 19.66 -10.03 -6.91
CA LEU A 27 18.93 -10.56 -8.05
C LEU A 27 18.48 -9.40 -8.93
N THR A 28 18.80 -9.46 -10.21
CA THR A 28 18.30 -8.55 -11.23
C THR A 28 17.34 -9.31 -12.13
N SER A 29 16.13 -8.76 -12.31
CA SER A 29 15.13 -9.31 -13.22
C SER A 29 14.72 -8.22 -14.21
N ALA A 30 15.58 -7.94 -15.18
CA ALA A 30 15.35 -6.89 -16.17
C ALA A 30 14.19 -7.20 -17.16
N GLN A 31 13.74 -8.46 -17.19
CA GLN A 31 12.62 -8.91 -18.04
C GLN A 31 11.28 -8.98 -17.30
N LEU A 32 11.28 -8.85 -15.97
CA LEU A 32 10.04 -8.64 -15.22
C LEU A 32 9.55 -7.22 -15.52
N ARG A 33 8.59 -7.09 -16.45
CA ARG A 33 7.87 -5.83 -16.71
C ARG A 33 6.90 -5.47 -15.56
N ALA A 34 7.34 -5.70 -14.32
CA ALA A 34 6.63 -5.41 -13.10
C ALA A 34 6.69 -3.90 -12.85
N ASN A 35 5.58 -3.20 -13.06
CA ASN A 35 5.46 -1.80 -12.68
C ASN A 35 4.83 -1.74 -11.29
N GLY A 36 5.55 -1.21 -10.30
CA GLY A 36 5.04 -0.99 -8.94
C GLY A 36 5.00 -2.22 -8.03
N ALA A 37 4.60 -3.40 -8.52
CA ALA A 37 4.54 -4.62 -7.73
C ALA A 37 4.97 -5.86 -8.53
N ALA A 38 5.52 -6.85 -7.84
CA ALA A 38 5.86 -8.18 -8.37
C ALA A 38 5.28 -9.25 -7.44
N THR A 39 4.94 -10.42 -7.99
CA THR A 39 4.50 -11.58 -7.23
C THR A 39 5.67 -12.52 -7.01
N LEU A 40 5.64 -13.32 -5.94
CA LEU A 40 6.57 -14.42 -5.72
C LEU A 40 5.76 -15.68 -5.48
N SER A 41 6.05 -16.73 -6.24
CA SER A 41 5.39 -18.04 -6.14
C SER A 41 6.43 -19.16 -6.11
N THR A 42 5.98 -20.41 -6.02
CA THR A 42 6.86 -21.59 -6.17
C THR A 42 7.54 -21.65 -7.55
N LEU A 43 7.03 -20.92 -8.54
CA LEU A 43 7.62 -20.78 -9.88
C LEU A 43 8.59 -19.59 -10.00
N GLY A 44 8.83 -18.86 -8.89
CA GLY A 44 9.69 -17.68 -8.84
C GLY A 44 8.93 -16.36 -8.91
N LEU A 45 9.66 -15.29 -9.23
CA LEU A 45 9.11 -13.94 -9.34
C LEU A 45 8.22 -13.80 -10.59
N GLY A 46 7.07 -13.16 -10.45
CA GLY A 46 6.12 -12.93 -11.53
C GLY A 46 5.75 -11.46 -11.68
N PRO A 47 5.26 -11.05 -12.86
CA PRO A 47 4.63 -9.75 -13.02
C PRO A 47 3.33 -9.69 -12.20
N PHE A 48 3.03 -8.54 -11.62
CA PHE A 48 1.70 -8.29 -11.08
C PHE A 48 0.69 -8.13 -12.24
N PRO A 49 -0.50 -8.77 -12.17
CA PRO A 49 -1.41 -8.87 -13.33
C PRO A 49 -2.05 -7.54 -13.76
N PHE A 50 -1.99 -6.50 -12.92
CA PHE A 50 -2.54 -5.18 -13.24
C PHE A 50 -1.47 -4.16 -13.58
N LYS A 51 -1.79 -3.27 -14.53
CA LYS A 51 -0.92 -2.16 -14.89
C LYS A 51 -1.01 -1.07 -13.82
N ILE A 52 0.10 -0.90 -13.09
CA ILE A 52 0.30 0.19 -12.14
C ILE A 52 1.21 1.23 -12.77
N GLU A 53 0.80 2.49 -12.75
CA GLU A 53 1.57 3.63 -13.24
C GLU A 53 1.89 4.53 -12.05
N ALA A 54 3.17 4.80 -11.82
CA ALA A 54 3.57 5.84 -10.88
C ALA A 54 3.00 7.18 -11.36
N ALA A 55 2.50 7.99 -10.42
CA ALA A 55 2.00 9.33 -10.76
C ALA A 55 3.07 10.15 -11.50
N THR A 56 2.66 11.11 -12.34
CA THR A 56 3.56 11.97 -13.13
C THR A 56 4.27 13.01 -12.25
N LYS A 57 5.49 13.41 -12.63
CA LYS A 57 6.32 14.32 -11.82
C LYS A 57 5.83 15.75 -11.98
N SER A 58 5.22 16.32 -10.94
CA SER A 58 4.96 17.76 -10.87
C SER A 58 6.27 18.53 -10.71
N ALA A 59 6.32 19.74 -11.26
CA ALA A 59 7.51 20.59 -11.21
C ALA A 59 7.84 20.94 -9.75
N SER A 60 9.08 20.64 -9.33
CA SER A 60 9.54 20.83 -7.95
C SER A 60 9.57 22.31 -7.57
N LYS A 61 8.85 22.68 -6.51
CA LYS A 61 9.12 23.92 -5.76
C LYS A 61 10.17 23.63 -4.70
N LEU A 62 11.09 24.56 -4.45
CA LEU A 62 12.10 24.44 -3.38
C LEU A 62 11.41 24.21 -2.04
N HIS A 63 11.48 22.99 -1.50
CA HIS A 63 11.03 22.66 -0.16
C HIS A 63 12.24 22.40 0.74
N ARG A 64 12.14 22.88 1.99
CA ARG A 64 13.10 22.61 3.05
C ARG A 64 13.22 21.10 3.22
N ARG A 65 14.44 20.56 3.32
CA ARG A 65 14.72 19.13 3.51
C ARG A 65 13.88 18.55 4.65
N GLU A 66 12.86 17.79 4.29
CA GLU A 66 12.04 16.99 5.19
C GLU A 66 11.96 15.58 4.59
N SER A 67 11.91 14.57 5.45
CA SER A 67 12.31 13.20 5.11
C SER A 67 11.34 12.44 4.19
N ILE A 68 10.14 12.97 3.92
CA ILE A 68 9.07 12.28 3.18
C ILE A 68 8.24 13.34 2.43
N SER A 69 8.15 13.26 1.11
CA SER A 69 7.32 14.16 0.29
C SER A 69 6.66 13.41 -0.87
N ASN A 70 5.45 13.82 -1.28
CA ASN A 70 4.72 13.22 -2.41
C ASN A 70 5.55 13.19 -3.71
N ASP A 71 6.47 14.15 -3.89
CA ASP A 71 7.33 14.20 -5.08
C ASP A 71 8.33 13.04 -5.15
N THR A 72 8.74 12.51 -4.00
CA THR A 72 9.73 11.43 -3.87
C THR A 72 9.12 10.05 -3.70
N LEU A 73 7.92 9.96 -3.14
CA LEU A 73 7.23 8.70 -2.87
C LEU A 73 6.21 8.41 -3.97
N ARG A 74 6.52 7.43 -4.83
CA ARG A 74 5.73 7.08 -6.02
C ARG A 74 5.65 5.57 -6.20
N GLY A 75 4.60 5.12 -6.85
CA GLY A 75 4.33 3.69 -7.04
C GLY A 75 3.66 3.08 -5.80
N VAL A 76 3.72 1.75 -5.70
CA VAL A 76 3.28 1.02 -4.51
C VAL A 76 4.35 1.13 -3.44
N ILE A 77 3.96 1.50 -2.22
CA ILE A 77 4.85 1.75 -1.09
C ILE A 77 4.68 0.70 0.00
N THR A 78 3.43 0.30 0.26
CA THR A 78 3.08 -0.66 1.30
C THR A 78 1.90 -1.53 0.86
N GLY A 79 1.64 -2.61 1.59
CA GLY A 79 0.47 -3.44 1.38
C GLY A 79 0.06 -4.21 2.63
N ALA A 80 -1.09 -4.84 2.57
CA ALA A 80 -1.61 -5.72 3.61
C ALA A 80 -2.43 -6.85 2.97
N PHE A 81 -2.55 -7.98 3.68
CA PHE A 81 -3.42 -9.08 3.29
C PHE A 81 -4.56 -9.20 4.29
N TYR A 82 -5.77 -9.39 3.78
CA TYR A 82 -6.95 -9.72 4.59
C TYR A 82 -7.53 -11.02 4.05
N SER A 83 -7.33 -12.10 4.82
CA SER A 83 -7.76 -13.44 4.44
C SER A 83 -8.65 -14.05 5.52
N THR A 84 -9.81 -14.55 5.09
CA THR A 84 -10.79 -15.28 5.90
C THR A 84 -11.36 -16.42 5.06
N ASP A 85 -12.18 -17.28 5.68
CA ASP A 85 -12.89 -18.35 4.95
C ASP A 85 -13.73 -17.82 3.78
N SER A 86 -14.18 -16.56 3.83
CA SER A 86 -15.01 -15.91 2.82
C SER A 86 -14.30 -14.79 2.04
N SER A 87 -13.07 -14.40 2.40
CA SER A 87 -12.35 -13.29 1.75
C SER A 87 -10.90 -13.64 1.44
N ASN A 88 -10.39 -13.18 0.30
CA ASN A 88 -8.96 -13.25 -0.03
C ASN A 88 -8.56 -11.92 -0.68
N ILE A 89 -8.23 -10.94 0.16
CA ILE A 89 -8.01 -9.57 -0.27
C ILE A 89 -6.53 -9.22 -0.13
N THR A 90 -5.98 -8.62 -1.19
CA THR A 90 -4.67 -7.97 -1.18
C THR A 90 -4.85 -6.48 -1.32
N VAL A 91 -4.29 -5.71 -0.39
CA VAL A 91 -4.27 -4.25 -0.44
C VAL A 91 -2.89 -3.79 -0.86
N LEU A 92 -2.81 -2.94 -1.89
CA LEU A 92 -1.60 -2.21 -2.26
C LEU A 92 -1.86 -0.71 -2.12
N ALA A 93 -0.97 0.00 -1.44
CA ALA A 93 -1.12 1.42 -1.15
C ALA A 93 0.19 2.18 -1.44
N GLY A 94 0.06 3.44 -1.88
CA GLY A 94 1.19 4.25 -2.29
C GLY A 94 0.76 5.57 -2.94
N HIS A 95 1.45 5.95 -4.00
CA HIS A 95 1.08 7.07 -4.87
C HIS A 95 1.20 6.65 -6.34
N PHE A 96 0.08 6.15 -6.87
CA PHE A 96 0.02 5.50 -8.16
C PHE A 96 -1.39 5.55 -8.74
N THR A 97 -1.51 5.26 -10.03
CA THR A 97 -2.77 4.96 -10.69
C THR A 97 -2.76 3.53 -11.21
N ALA A 98 -3.89 2.84 -11.14
CA ALA A 98 -4.08 1.52 -11.71
C ALA A 98 -5.36 1.49 -12.53
N LYS A 99 -5.38 0.66 -13.57
CA LYS A 99 -6.57 0.45 -14.41
C LYS A 99 -7.19 -0.90 -14.10
N SER A 100 -8.46 -0.89 -13.72
CA SER A 100 -9.26 -2.09 -13.55
C SER A 100 -9.59 -2.71 -14.92
N ALA A 101 -9.93 -4.00 -14.93
CA ALA A 101 -10.33 -4.72 -16.14
C ALA A 101 -11.54 -4.08 -16.84
N ASN A 102 -12.39 -3.38 -16.09
CA ASN A 102 -13.54 -2.62 -16.62
C ASN A 102 -13.19 -1.19 -17.09
N GLY A 103 -11.92 -0.81 -17.09
CA GLY A 103 -11.45 0.51 -17.50
C GLY A 103 -11.49 1.60 -16.43
N SER A 104 -12.01 1.31 -15.23
CA SER A 104 -12.05 2.27 -14.12
C SER A 104 -10.65 2.55 -13.58
N THR A 105 -10.40 3.81 -13.22
CA THR A 105 -9.14 4.23 -12.59
C THR A 105 -9.22 4.09 -11.08
N VAL A 106 -8.21 3.44 -10.50
CA VAL A 106 -7.97 3.34 -9.07
C VAL A 106 -6.76 4.21 -8.72
N ASN A 107 -6.91 5.08 -7.72
CA ASN A 107 -5.85 5.98 -7.29
C ASN A 107 -5.34 5.59 -5.90
N ASN A 108 -4.01 5.47 -5.78
CA ASN A 108 -3.22 5.44 -4.54
C ASN A 108 -3.45 4.29 -3.56
N LEU A 109 -4.64 3.68 -3.54
CA LEU A 109 -4.94 2.48 -2.77
C LEU A 109 -5.84 1.56 -3.60
N MET A 110 -5.35 0.35 -3.82
CA MET A 110 -6.00 -0.69 -4.60
C MET A 110 -6.32 -1.87 -3.69
N VAL A 111 -7.56 -2.32 -3.79
CA VAL A 111 -8.07 -3.53 -3.14
C VAL A 111 -8.29 -4.57 -4.23
N LEU A 112 -7.48 -5.61 -4.23
CA LEU A 112 -7.58 -6.78 -5.10
C LEU A 112 -8.36 -7.87 -4.37
N ASP A 113 -9.46 -8.34 -4.96
CA ASP A 113 -10.27 -9.44 -4.44
C ASP A 113 -9.97 -10.73 -5.22
N GLY A 114 -9.17 -11.61 -4.62
CA GLY A 114 -8.76 -12.88 -5.22
C GLY A 114 -9.89 -13.92 -5.33
N LYS A 115 -11.03 -13.72 -4.66
CA LYS A 115 -12.21 -14.60 -4.82
C LYS A 115 -13.18 -14.09 -5.90
N ASP A 116 -13.10 -12.82 -6.25
CA ASP A 116 -13.94 -12.16 -7.26
C ASP A 116 -13.19 -11.96 -8.58
N ASN A 117 -12.72 -13.05 -9.18
CA ASN A 117 -12.02 -13.04 -10.46
C ASN A 117 -10.85 -12.03 -10.53
N GLU A 118 -10.15 -11.86 -9.41
CA GLU A 118 -9.06 -10.90 -9.25
C GLU A 118 -9.50 -9.44 -9.52
N SER A 119 -10.76 -9.08 -9.23
CA SER A 119 -11.25 -7.73 -9.46
C SER A 119 -10.49 -6.72 -8.60
N ILE A 120 -10.17 -5.56 -9.19
CA ILE A 120 -9.57 -4.44 -8.46
C ILE A 120 -10.56 -3.32 -8.27
N THR A 121 -10.58 -2.79 -7.04
CA THR A 121 -11.37 -1.64 -6.62
C THR A 121 -10.47 -0.63 -5.88
N GLY A 122 -10.98 0.58 -5.70
CA GLY A 122 -10.32 1.64 -4.93
C GLY A 122 -11.24 2.22 -3.87
N LEU A 123 -10.77 3.26 -3.19
CA LEU A 123 -11.53 3.93 -2.12
C LEU A 123 -12.67 4.85 -2.63
N GLY A 124 -12.82 5.02 -3.94
CA GLY A 124 -13.83 5.89 -4.54
C GLY A 124 -13.41 7.38 -4.59
N PRO A 125 -14.31 8.27 -5.05
CA PRO A 125 -13.98 9.65 -5.39
C PRO A 125 -13.80 10.58 -4.18
N GLY A 126 -14.15 10.13 -2.97
CA GLY A 126 -14.03 10.92 -1.75
C GLY A 126 -12.57 11.16 -1.32
N ILE A 127 -11.60 10.45 -1.89
CA ILE A 127 -10.19 10.58 -1.56
C ILE A 127 -9.46 11.30 -2.68
N SER A 128 -8.61 12.27 -2.33
CA SER A 128 -7.83 13.01 -3.31
C SER A 128 -6.86 12.08 -4.04
N ALA A 129 -6.81 12.20 -5.37
CA ALA A 129 -5.82 11.52 -6.21
C ALA A 129 -4.38 12.01 -5.96
N ASP A 130 -4.20 13.16 -5.30
CA ASP A 130 -2.88 13.67 -4.89
C ASP A 130 -2.40 13.07 -3.56
N SER A 131 -3.21 12.20 -2.93
CA SER A 131 -2.84 11.52 -1.68
C SER A 131 -1.68 10.54 -1.89
N THR A 132 -0.87 10.37 -0.85
CA THR A 132 0.17 9.32 -0.80
C THR A 132 -0.01 8.51 0.47
N PHE A 133 -0.31 7.23 0.32
CA PHE A 133 -0.38 6.28 1.43
C PHE A 133 0.99 5.67 1.70
N ILE A 134 1.41 5.67 2.96
CA ILE A 134 2.76 5.28 3.38
C ILE A 134 2.70 4.05 4.29
N THR A 135 1.62 3.91 5.04
CA THR A 135 1.45 2.85 6.02
C THR A 135 0.00 2.35 6.00
N VAL A 136 -0.16 1.05 6.23
CA VAL A 136 -1.47 0.41 6.38
C VAL A 136 -1.40 -0.61 7.51
N ALA A 137 -2.50 -0.80 8.23
CA ALA A 137 -2.65 -1.86 9.21
C ALA A 137 -4.10 -2.35 9.27
N LEU A 138 -4.29 -3.60 9.67
CA LEU A 138 -5.62 -4.21 9.81
C LEU A 138 -5.95 -4.44 11.28
N GLN A 139 -7.16 -4.04 11.67
CA GLN A 139 -7.81 -4.45 12.92
C GLN A 139 -9.14 -5.11 12.56
N GLY A 140 -9.20 -6.44 12.66
CA GLY A 140 -10.33 -7.20 12.10
C GLY A 140 -10.47 -6.96 10.60
N SER A 141 -11.66 -6.55 10.15
CA SER A 141 -11.95 -6.17 8.75
C SER A 141 -11.57 -4.74 8.40
N VAL A 142 -11.22 -3.90 9.39
CA VAL A 142 -10.99 -2.47 9.19
C VAL A 142 -9.53 -2.24 8.85
N LEU A 143 -9.30 -1.75 7.63
CA LEU A 143 -8.04 -1.23 7.14
C LEU A 143 -7.88 0.22 7.59
N TYR A 144 -6.88 0.48 8.41
CA TYR A 144 -6.38 1.82 8.67
C TYR A 144 -5.29 2.14 7.66
N ALA A 145 -5.44 3.25 6.95
CA ALA A 145 -4.49 3.68 5.93
C ALA A 145 -4.04 5.12 6.20
N GLY A 146 -2.72 5.30 6.34
CA GLY A 146 -2.10 6.54 6.76
C GLY A 146 -1.07 7.05 5.76
N GLY A 147 -0.83 8.36 5.79
CA GLY A 147 0.15 9.01 4.93
C GLY A 147 -0.07 10.51 4.83
N MET A 148 0.28 11.08 3.68
CA MET A 148 -0.17 12.41 3.27
C MET A 148 -1.50 12.25 2.53
N VAL A 149 -2.56 12.02 3.30
CA VAL A 149 -3.89 11.68 2.78
C VAL A 149 -4.84 12.84 3.02
N SER A 150 -5.65 13.18 2.01
CA SER A 150 -6.70 14.18 2.12
C SER A 150 -7.95 13.75 1.33
N GLY A 151 -9.10 14.27 1.75
CA GLY A 151 -10.36 13.92 1.12
C GLY A 151 -11.57 14.35 1.93
N THR A 152 -12.75 13.95 1.44
CA THR A 152 -14.03 14.19 2.09
C THR A 152 -14.88 12.92 2.01
N ILE A 153 -15.31 12.42 3.16
CA ILE A 153 -16.18 11.26 3.28
C ILE A 153 -17.46 11.72 4.00
N ALA A 154 -18.63 11.53 3.37
CA ALA A 154 -19.92 11.95 3.93
C ALA A 154 -19.90 13.41 4.44
N SER A 155 -19.36 14.33 3.64
CA SER A 155 -19.20 15.76 3.96
C SER A 155 -18.27 16.10 5.13
N LYS A 156 -17.53 15.12 5.66
CA LYS A 156 -16.49 15.33 6.68
C LYS A 156 -15.12 15.28 6.03
N GLN A 157 -14.29 16.27 6.32
CA GLN A 157 -12.89 16.26 5.89
C GLN A 157 -12.15 15.10 6.56
N ILE A 158 -11.23 14.48 5.82
CA ILE A 158 -10.25 13.56 6.38
C ILE A 158 -8.84 14.07 6.08
N HIS A 159 -7.94 13.86 7.03
CA HIS A 159 -6.54 14.26 6.90
C HIS A 159 -5.64 13.26 7.61
N GLY A 160 -4.60 12.81 6.90
CA GLY A 160 -3.52 11.97 7.41
C GLY A 160 -3.86 10.48 7.62
N LEU A 161 -5.11 10.18 7.97
CA LEU A 161 -5.58 8.83 8.30
C LEU A 161 -7.02 8.63 7.82
N LEU A 162 -7.32 7.42 7.34
CA LEU A 162 -8.69 6.97 7.10
C LEU A 162 -8.87 5.53 7.57
N ALA A 163 -10.14 5.15 7.75
CA ALA A 163 -10.54 3.79 8.07
C ALA A 163 -11.52 3.25 7.01
N TYR A 164 -11.25 2.06 6.50
CA TYR A 164 -12.07 1.44 5.45
C TYR A 164 -12.32 -0.02 5.80
N ASP A 165 -13.58 -0.45 5.80
CA ASP A 165 -13.94 -1.84 6.09
C ASP A 165 -13.89 -2.66 4.80
N LEU A 166 -12.98 -3.64 4.76
CA LEU A 166 -12.76 -4.51 3.61
C LEU A 166 -13.88 -5.54 3.43
N SER A 167 -14.62 -5.88 4.48
CA SER A 167 -15.73 -6.83 4.42
C SER A 167 -16.98 -6.21 3.81
N SER A 168 -17.34 -4.99 4.22
CA SER A 168 -18.48 -4.25 3.67
C SER A 168 -18.12 -3.40 2.45
N LYS A 169 -16.83 -3.30 2.11
CA LYS A 169 -16.30 -2.46 1.03
C LYS A 169 -16.76 -1.01 1.16
N SER A 170 -16.73 -0.46 2.38
CA SER A 170 -17.22 0.88 2.68
C SER A 170 -16.39 1.59 3.75
N PHE A 171 -16.47 2.92 3.78
CA PHE A 171 -15.84 3.69 4.84
C PHE A 171 -16.53 3.42 6.18
N SER A 172 -15.73 3.06 7.18
CA SER A 172 -16.18 2.92 8.56
C SER A 172 -16.24 4.30 9.25
N SER A 173 -16.48 4.32 10.57
CA SER A 173 -16.38 5.56 11.34
C SER A 173 -14.97 6.13 11.20
N GLN A 174 -14.85 7.31 10.59
CA GLN A 174 -13.55 7.93 10.36
C GLN A 174 -12.95 8.43 11.67
N PRO A 175 -11.63 8.25 11.88
CA PRO A 175 -10.90 8.94 12.95
C PRO A 175 -11.04 10.46 12.83
N ALA A 176 -10.76 11.17 13.93
CA ALA A 176 -10.65 12.62 13.87
C ALA A 176 -9.53 13.00 12.87
N PRO A 177 -9.73 14.06 12.06
CA PRO A 177 -8.70 14.49 11.12
C PRO A 177 -7.44 14.91 11.87
N ILE A 178 -6.31 14.39 11.44
CA ILE A 178 -5.00 14.77 11.97
C ILE A 178 -4.68 16.17 11.46
N SER A 179 -4.18 17.02 12.35
CA SER A 179 -3.89 18.42 12.04
C SER A 179 -2.55 18.89 12.63
N GLY A 180 -2.12 20.05 12.17
CA GLY A 180 -0.77 20.54 12.43
C GLY A 180 0.21 20.10 11.36
N ARG A 181 1.34 20.80 11.26
CA ARG A 181 2.39 20.67 10.22
C ARG A 181 1.93 19.97 8.91
N ASN A 182 2.63 18.93 8.46
CA ASN A 182 2.29 18.21 7.22
C ASN A 182 1.18 17.16 7.42
N SER A 183 0.62 17.05 8.63
CA SER A 183 -0.47 16.13 8.98
C SER A 183 -0.24 14.71 8.44
N THR A 184 0.99 14.20 8.58
CA THR A 184 1.45 12.96 7.93
C THR A 184 1.51 11.81 8.92
N VAL A 185 0.83 10.71 8.62
CA VAL A 185 0.98 9.45 9.36
C VAL A 185 2.02 8.57 8.67
N ALA A 186 3.07 8.20 9.38
CA ALA A 186 4.17 7.40 8.87
C ALA A 186 4.16 5.95 9.40
N ALA A 187 3.48 5.72 10.53
CA ALA A 187 3.35 4.40 11.12
C ALA A 187 1.95 4.20 11.72
N ILE A 188 1.40 3.01 11.53
CA ILE A 188 0.20 2.52 12.21
C ILE A 188 0.55 1.17 12.83
N ALA A 189 0.27 1.01 14.12
CA ALA A 189 0.46 -0.24 14.84
C ALA A 189 -0.83 -0.61 15.56
N VAL A 190 -1.22 -1.87 15.42
CA VAL A 190 -2.34 -2.45 16.15
C VAL A 190 -1.77 -3.21 17.33
N ARG A 191 -2.27 -2.94 18.54
CA ARG A 191 -1.81 -3.68 19.71
C ARG A 191 -2.42 -5.09 19.69
N PRO A 192 -1.60 -6.14 19.79
CA PRO A 192 -2.07 -7.53 19.78
C PRO A 192 -3.20 -7.76 20.79
N ASP A 193 -4.19 -8.56 20.40
CA ASP A 193 -5.32 -9.00 21.22
C ASP A 193 -6.20 -7.87 21.80
N THR A 194 -6.15 -6.68 21.18
CA THR A 194 -6.98 -5.54 21.55
C THR A 194 -7.64 -4.91 20.32
N SER A 195 -8.49 -3.91 20.55
CA SER A 195 -9.00 -3.01 19.50
C SER A 195 -8.22 -1.70 19.41
N GLU A 196 -7.05 -1.61 20.06
CA GLU A 196 -6.28 -0.37 20.15
C GLU A 196 -5.38 -0.20 18.92
N VAL A 197 -5.48 0.98 18.30
CA VAL A 197 -4.68 1.38 17.14
C VAL A 197 -3.87 2.62 17.51
N TYR A 198 -2.56 2.52 17.35
CA TYR A 198 -1.60 3.58 17.62
C TYR A 198 -1.08 4.14 16.30
N VAL A 199 -1.01 5.46 16.19
CA VAL A 199 -0.52 6.15 15.00
C VAL A 199 0.66 7.05 15.35
N GLY A 200 1.66 7.04 14.49
CA GLY A 200 2.87 7.85 14.63
C GLY A 200 3.19 8.59 13.34
N GLY A 201 3.79 9.78 13.46
CA GLY A 201 4.10 10.61 12.31
C GLY A 201 4.48 12.04 12.65
N SER A 202 4.24 12.95 11.70
CA SER A 202 4.52 14.38 11.80
C SER A 202 3.21 15.17 11.79
N PHE A 203 2.69 15.44 12.99
CA PHE A 203 1.45 16.19 13.22
C PHE A 203 1.43 16.76 14.64
N ASP A 204 0.58 17.77 14.88
CA ASP A 204 0.48 18.43 16.19
C ASP A 204 -0.74 17.92 16.99
N LYS A 205 -1.80 17.44 16.32
CA LYS A 205 -3.02 16.91 16.93
C LYS A 205 -3.59 15.75 16.11
N ALA A 206 -4.15 14.75 16.81
CA ALA A 206 -4.84 13.59 16.25
C ALA A 206 -6.12 13.31 17.04
#